data_AF-A0A820XHS4-F1
#
_entry.id   AF-A0A820XHS4-F1
#
_cell.length_a   1.000
_cell.length_b   1.000
_cell.length_c   1.000
_cell.angle_alpha   90.00
_cell.angle_beta   90.00
_cell.angle_gamma   90.00
#
_symmetry.space_group_name_H-M   'P 1'
#
loop_
_entity.id
_entity.type
_entity.pdbx_description
1 polymer ?
#
loop_
_entity_poly.entity_id
_entity_poly.type
_entity_poly.pdbx_seq_one_letter_code
_entity_poly.pdbx_strand_id
1 'polypeptide(L)'
;MDTSDQSDDEFHDATYDNIFYDTTSEDMRLEIFCLIWLDSNITAKDNRDTEQRLRSIINRFKKFQDVKECQTYIEHQSQQDRIVMITSGSLGQEIVSSIHKLRQVISIYVYCMDKQRNKQWADKFPKVKAIITQLDELISCIKVDHNILKIVEEPLAINIFTTGTSTGGVNGQFIFSQVLIDCLLRLKSTSKDQTELITICKKAYEGNTFEMTNLHEFENKYSPTKALWWYTRDTFFYKAINAVLRSENIHMIFLFRQFISDIQHQLKENQVKSPIKVYRGQMISSDELKRLKEHCEQFISMNSFISTSTDEQQARVFLNVPNGAVDLESVLFEIEADPNMVTTKPFADISQHSEYPGESEILFMPGSIFRLESVMRSSENSIWIIRMKLCSDDDHHLKKVLTYMKQQLGNGHTNLQTLGRLLSDMSKFDLAERYFVCLLEELLPNDPLRIDLYQDLARVASQTSKFDQCMEWRQQAIALAEQI
;
A
#
# COMPACT_ATOMS: atom_id res chain seq x y z
N MET A 1 -47.71 23.80 -45.89
CA MET A 1 -46.29 24.18 -45.86
C MET A 1 -46.05 24.63 -44.45
N ASP A 2 -45.79 23.65 -43.60
CA ASP A 2 -45.54 23.77 -42.16
C ASP A 2 -44.71 22.54 -41.83
N THR A 3 -43.49 22.74 -41.36
CA THR A 3 -42.75 21.73 -40.59
C THR A 3 -41.90 22.47 -39.58
N SER A 4 -42.32 22.29 -38.34
CA SER A 4 -41.77 22.75 -37.08
C SER A 4 -40.53 21.95 -36.66
N ASP A 5 -39.71 22.64 -35.89
CA ASP A 5 -38.64 22.20 -34.98
C ASP A 5 -38.99 21.03 -34.04
N GLN A 6 -37.90 20.31 -33.66
CA GLN A 6 -37.56 19.67 -32.37
C GLN A 6 -37.17 18.17 -32.40
N SER A 7 -35.91 17.92 -32.03
CA SER A 7 -35.31 16.84 -31.19
C SER A 7 -33.82 16.72 -31.60
N ASP A 8 -32.84 17.37 -30.96
CA ASP A 8 -32.29 17.23 -29.60
C ASP A 8 -32.31 15.83 -28.96
N ASP A 9 -31.15 15.52 -28.36
CA ASP A 9 -30.77 14.42 -27.45
C ASP A 9 -30.40 13.04 -28.04
N GLU A 10 -29.11 12.85 -28.38
CA GLU A 10 -28.50 11.50 -28.41
C GLU A 10 -26.96 11.47 -28.19
N PHE A 11 -26.38 12.41 -27.43
CA PHE A 11 -24.92 12.42 -27.14
C PHE A 11 -24.53 12.44 -25.65
N HIS A 12 -25.48 12.25 -24.74
CA HIS A 12 -25.22 12.11 -23.30
C HIS A 12 -25.58 10.70 -22.82
N ASP A 13 -24.61 9.76 -22.82
CA ASP A 13 -24.52 8.71 -21.77
C ASP A 13 -23.30 7.77 -21.88
N ALA A 14 -22.58 7.68 -23.01
CA ALA A 14 -21.68 6.55 -23.26
C ALA A 14 -20.20 6.71 -22.80
N THR A 15 -19.78 7.89 -22.35
CA THR A 15 -18.35 8.16 -22.05
C THR A 15 -17.98 8.11 -20.56
N TYR A 16 -18.95 8.28 -19.65
CA TYR A 16 -18.65 8.35 -18.21
C TYR A 16 -18.29 6.99 -17.59
N ASP A 17 -18.93 5.92 -18.05
CA ASP A 17 -18.64 4.57 -17.56
C ASP A 17 -17.27 4.06 -18.05
N ASN A 18 -16.86 4.36 -19.29
CA ASN A 18 -15.65 3.74 -19.85
C ASN A 18 -14.32 4.31 -19.33
N ILE A 19 -14.29 5.50 -18.74
CA ILE A 19 -13.03 6.13 -18.28
C ILE A 19 -12.58 5.59 -16.89
N PHE A 20 -13.52 5.06 -16.09
CA PHE A 20 -13.23 4.56 -14.74
C PHE A 20 -13.02 3.03 -14.67
N TYR A 21 -13.43 2.26 -15.69
CA TYR A 21 -13.41 0.79 -15.63
C TYR A 21 -12.16 0.10 -16.21
N ASP A 22 -11.23 0.83 -16.83
CA ASP A 22 -9.96 0.23 -17.26
C ASP A 22 -8.93 0.19 -16.10
N THR A 23 -9.37 -0.34 -14.96
CA THR A 23 -8.45 -0.72 -13.87
C THR A 23 -7.78 -2.02 -14.29
N THR A 24 -6.50 -1.94 -14.60
CA THR A 24 -5.69 -3.11 -14.95
C THR A 24 -5.70 -4.12 -13.79
N SER A 25 -5.45 -5.40 -14.04
CA SER A 25 -5.40 -6.40 -12.96
C SER A 25 -4.33 -6.11 -11.89
N GLU A 26 -3.37 -5.23 -12.20
CA GLU A 26 -2.35 -4.78 -11.26
C GLU A 26 -2.87 -3.71 -10.28
N ASP A 27 -3.84 -2.88 -10.68
CA ASP A 27 -4.44 -1.84 -9.83
C ASP A 27 -5.31 -2.42 -8.70
N MET A 28 -5.74 -3.68 -8.82
CA MET A 28 -6.57 -4.37 -7.83
C MET A 28 -5.77 -5.14 -6.77
N ARG A 29 -4.44 -5.01 -6.72
CA ARG A 29 -3.60 -5.70 -5.72
C ARG A 29 -3.67 -5.01 -4.35
N LEU A 30 -4.70 -5.34 -3.59
CA LEU A 30 -4.91 -4.84 -2.22
C LEU A 30 -4.19 -5.67 -1.13
N GLU A 31 -3.54 -6.78 -1.51
CA GLU A 31 -2.76 -7.64 -0.61
C GLU A 31 -1.48 -8.14 -1.29
N ILE A 32 -0.39 -8.25 -0.52
CA ILE A 32 0.90 -8.76 -1.00
C ILE A 32 0.99 -10.29 -0.99
N PHE A 33 0.18 -10.94 -0.15
CA PHE A 33 0.21 -12.38 0.02
C PHE A 33 -0.70 -13.07 -0.99
N CYS A 34 -0.26 -14.22 -1.48
CA CYS A 34 -1.03 -15.10 -2.34
C CYS A 34 -1.00 -16.51 -1.76
N LEU A 35 -2.16 -17.12 -1.61
CA LEU A 35 -2.29 -18.51 -1.22
C LEU A 35 -2.55 -19.37 -2.46
N ILE A 36 -1.71 -20.38 -2.67
CA ILE A 36 -1.83 -21.34 -3.77
C ILE A 36 -2.14 -22.71 -3.20
N TRP A 37 -3.13 -23.40 -3.76
CA TRP A 37 -3.41 -24.81 -3.45
C TRP A 37 -3.27 -25.67 -4.70
N LEU A 38 -2.26 -26.55 -4.70
CA LEU A 38 -2.02 -27.55 -5.74
C LEU A 38 -2.42 -28.96 -5.25
N ASP A 39 -3.55 -29.46 -5.76
CA ASP A 39 -4.05 -30.79 -5.43
C ASP A 39 -4.88 -31.35 -6.59
N SER A 40 -4.72 -32.63 -6.89
CA SER A 40 -5.42 -33.31 -7.99
C SER A 40 -6.92 -33.51 -7.70
N ASN A 41 -7.32 -33.47 -6.42
CA ASN A 41 -8.67 -33.81 -5.96
C ASN A 41 -9.49 -32.60 -5.49
N ILE A 42 -9.17 -31.40 -5.96
CA ILE A 42 -9.91 -30.17 -5.61
C ILE A 42 -11.30 -30.21 -6.27
N THR A 43 -12.26 -30.92 -5.69
CA THR A 43 -13.67 -30.92 -6.14
C THR A 43 -14.49 -29.82 -5.47
N ALA A 44 -15.39 -29.20 -6.23
CA ALA A 44 -15.96 -27.87 -5.97
C ALA A 44 -17.08 -27.76 -4.89
N LYS A 45 -17.51 -28.85 -4.25
CA LYS A 45 -18.64 -28.82 -3.28
C LYS A 45 -18.21 -28.93 -1.82
N ASP A 46 -17.30 -29.84 -1.47
CA ASP A 46 -16.82 -30.00 -0.08
C ASP A 46 -15.67 -29.03 0.28
N ASN A 47 -15.13 -28.30 -0.72
CA ASN A 47 -13.98 -27.42 -0.54
C ASN A 47 -14.34 -25.93 -0.35
N ARG A 48 -15.63 -25.57 -0.36
CA ARG A 48 -16.06 -24.17 -0.22
C ARG A 48 -15.83 -23.62 1.17
N ASP A 49 -16.18 -24.39 2.21
CA ASP A 49 -15.94 -23.97 3.60
C ASP A 49 -14.44 -23.78 3.86
N THR A 50 -13.64 -24.75 3.44
CA THR A 50 -12.17 -24.65 3.53
C THR A 50 -11.63 -23.44 2.80
N GLU A 51 -12.10 -23.19 1.58
CA GLU A 51 -11.73 -22.00 0.82
C GLU A 51 -12.09 -20.72 1.56
N GLN A 52 -13.29 -20.61 2.15
CA GLN A 52 -13.66 -19.43 2.95
C GLN A 52 -12.75 -19.25 4.15
N ARG A 53 -12.45 -20.34 4.89
CA ARG A 53 -11.57 -20.30 6.05
C ARG A 53 -10.15 -19.87 5.68
N LEU A 54 -9.61 -20.35 4.55
CA LEU A 54 -8.31 -19.95 4.05
C LEU A 54 -8.31 -18.50 3.53
N ARG A 55 -9.38 -18.09 2.83
CA ARG A 55 -9.55 -16.72 2.32
C ARG A 55 -9.74 -15.69 3.43
N SER A 56 -10.23 -16.10 4.60
CA SER A 56 -10.25 -15.25 5.79
C SER A 56 -8.84 -14.90 6.30
N ILE A 57 -7.84 -15.72 5.97
CA ILE A 57 -6.43 -15.50 6.32
C ILE A 57 -5.74 -14.71 5.20
N ILE A 58 -5.73 -15.25 3.97
CA ILE A 58 -5.13 -14.64 2.77
C ILE A 58 -6.20 -14.63 1.68
N ASN A 59 -6.69 -13.45 1.28
CA ASN A 59 -7.84 -13.36 0.38
C ASN A 59 -7.50 -13.87 -1.04
N ARG A 60 -6.30 -13.56 -1.53
CA ARG A 60 -5.85 -13.93 -2.88
C ARG A 60 -5.54 -15.42 -2.94
N PHE A 61 -6.55 -16.20 -3.32
CA PHE A 61 -6.49 -17.66 -3.34
C PHE A 61 -6.57 -18.22 -4.77
N LYS A 62 -5.59 -19.06 -5.15
CA LYS A 62 -5.52 -19.72 -6.46
C LYS A 62 -5.42 -21.22 -6.29
N LYS A 63 -6.14 -21.95 -7.15
CA LYS A 63 -6.21 -23.41 -7.14
C LYS A 63 -5.64 -23.96 -8.44
N PHE A 64 -4.84 -25.00 -8.35
CA PHE A 64 -4.28 -25.70 -9.50
C PHE A 64 -4.43 -27.20 -9.31
N GLN A 65 -4.67 -27.91 -10.42
CA GLN A 65 -4.68 -29.37 -10.46
C GLN A 65 -3.45 -29.92 -11.19
N ASP A 66 -2.80 -29.09 -12.01
CA ASP A 66 -1.61 -29.42 -12.79
C ASP A 66 -0.36 -28.71 -12.25
N VAL A 67 0.74 -29.46 -12.19
CA VAL A 67 2.04 -28.98 -11.66
C VAL A 67 2.65 -27.93 -12.58
N LYS A 68 2.58 -28.11 -13.90
CA LYS A 68 3.21 -27.19 -14.86
C LYS A 68 2.49 -25.86 -14.90
N GLU A 69 1.16 -25.87 -14.89
CA GLU A 69 0.36 -24.65 -14.79
C GLU A 69 0.66 -23.89 -13.50
N CYS A 70 0.70 -24.60 -12.36
CA CYS A 70 1.05 -24.01 -11.07
C CYS A 70 2.46 -23.41 -11.07
N GLN A 71 3.45 -24.14 -11.59
CA GLN A 71 4.84 -23.67 -11.66
C GLN A 71 4.94 -22.44 -12.56
N THR A 72 4.34 -22.48 -13.74
CA THR A 72 4.31 -21.36 -14.69
C THR A 72 3.72 -20.13 -14.02
N TYR A 73 2.59 -20.27 -13.33
CA TYR A 73 1.98 -19.15 -12.61
C TYR A 73 2.92 -18.54 -11.57
N ILE A 74 3.58 -19.36 -10.74
CA ILE A 74 4.52 -18.92 -9.69
C ILE A 74 5.72 -18.19 -10.29
N GLU A 75 6.27 -18.70 -11.39
CA GLU A 75 7.45 -18.13 -12.06
C GLU A 75 7.15 -16.78 -12.73
N HIS A 76 5.92 -16.55 -13.18
CA HIS A 76 5.47 -15.27 -13.76
C HIS A 76 5.05 -14.23 -12.72
N GLN A 77 4.96 -14.58 -11.43
CA GLN A 77 4.66 -13.59 -10.38
C GLN A 77 5.85 -12.69 -10.10
N SER A 78 5.57 -11.48 -9.61
CA SER A 78 6.59 -10.54 -9.17
C SER A 78 7.43 -11.14 -8.02
N GLN A 79 8.72 -10.82 -7.97
CA GLN A 79 9.58 -11.15 -6.83
C GLN A 79 9.17 -10.46 -5.53
N GLN A 80 8.31 -9.43 -5.63
CA GLN A 80 7.73 -8.74 -4.48
C GLN A 80 6.50 -9.46 -3.90
N ASP A 81 5.88 -10.37 -4.66
CA ASP A 81 4.76 -11.16 -4.16
C ASP A 81 5.24 -12.14 -3.08
N ARG A 82 4.32 -12.51 -2.18
CA ARG A 82 4.59 -13.43 -1.08
C ARG A 82 3.64 -14.62 -1.16
N ILE A 83 4.16 -15.72 -1.70
CA ILE A 83 3.41 -16.93 -2.02
C ILE A 83 3.53 -17.93 -0.86
N VAL A 84 2.37 -18.25 -0.29
CA VAL A 84 2.16 -19.39 0.60
C VAL A 84 1.54 -20.51 -0.23
N MET A 85 2.15 -21.69 -0.21
CA MET A 85 1.69 -22.83 -1.02
C MET A 85 1.22 -23.98 -0.14
N ILE A 86 0.06 -24.55 -0.48
CA ILE A 86 -0.47 -25.81 0.01
C ILE A 86 -0.36 -26.81 -1.13
N THR A 87 0.17 -28.01 -0.86
CA THR A 87 0.28 -29.06 -1.88
C THR A 87 0.02 -30.44 -1.32
N SER A 88 -0.49 -31.34 -2.16
CA SER A 88 -0.55 -32.77 -1.81
C SER A 88 0.84 -33.41 -1.79
N GLY A 89 0.99 -34.55 -1.12
CA GLY A 89 2.30 -35.19 -0.97
C GLY A 89 2.98 -35.53 -2.31
N SER A 90 2.24 -36.10 -3.26
CA SER A 90 2.78 -36.50 -4.56
C SER A 90 3.14 -35.30 -5.45
N LEU A 91 2.24 -34.32 -5.55
CA LEU A 91 2.48 -33.13 -6.37
C LEU A 91 3.55 -32.22 -5.76
N GLY A 92 3.60 -32.16 -4.42
CA GLY A 92 4.64 -31.44 -3.69
C GLY A 92 6.03 -32.00 -3.97
N GLN A 93 6.18 -33.33 -3.98
CA GLN A 93 7.46 -33.97 -4.28
C GLN A 93 7.98 -33.59 -5.68
N GLU A 94 7.09 -33.40 -6.63
CA GLU A 94 7.41 -32.99 -8.00
C GLU A 94 7.81 -31.51 -8.08
N ILE A 95 6.96 -30.61 -7.60
CA ILE A 95 7.12 -29.16 -7.84
C ILE A 95 8.14 -28.48 -6.92
N VAL A 96 8.29 -28.92 -5.66
CA VAL A 96 9.06 -28.19 -4.64
C VAL A 96 10.52 -28.03 -5.04
N SER A 97 11.09 -29.04 -5.70
CA SER A 97 12.48 -28.98 -6.19
C SER A 97 12.73 -27.85 -7.19
N SER A 98 11.72 -27.45 -7.97
CA SER A 98 11.81 -26.38 -8.96
C SER A 98 11.60 -25.00 -8.32
N ILE A 99 10.67 -24.88 -7.38
CA ILE A 99 10.21 -23.58 -6.87
C ILE A 99 10.87 -23.15 -5.55
N HIS A 100 11.48 -24.05 -4.78
CA HIS A 100 11.99 -23.70 -3.43
C HIS A 100 13.04 -22.59 -3.43
N LYS A 101 13.76 -22.37 -4.54
CA LYS A 101 14.75 -21.29 -4.66
C LYS A 101 14.13 -19.93 -4.97
N LEU A 102 12.88 -19.88 -5.43
CA LEU A 102 12.22 -18.64 -5.81
C LEU A 102 11.94 -17.79 -4.57
N ARG A 103 12.37 -16.53 -4.58
CA ARG A 103 12.21 -15.59 -3.45
C ARG A 103 10.74 -15.38 -3.09
N GLN A 104 9.88 -15.27 -4.10
CA GLN A 104 8.46 -15.06 -3.91
C GLN A 104 7.76 -16.22 -3.19
N VAL A 105 8.34 -17.42 -3.16
CA VAL A 105 7.81 -18.56 -2.37
C VAL A 105 8.40 -18.50 -0.97
N ILE A 106 7.56 -18.25 0.04
CA ILE A 106 8.01 -18.10 1.43
C ILE A 106 7.76 -19.32 2.30
N SER A 107 6.62 -19.99 2.12
CA SER A 107 6.20 -21.13 2.93
C SER A 107 5.46 -22.16 2.09
N ILE A 108 5.77 -23.43 2.33
CA ILE A 108 5.12 -24.57 1.68
C ILE A 108 4.60 -25.51 2.77
N TYR A 109 3.32 -25.86 2.68
CA TYR A 109 2.65 -26.83 3.55
C TYR A 109 2.23 -28.04 2.74
N VAL A 110 2.59 -29.23 3.21
CA VAL A 110 2.21 -30.48 2.57
C VAL A 110 0.99 -31.03 3.30
N TYR A 111 -0.17 -30.97 2.65
CA TYR A 111 -1.42 -31.52 3.19
C TYR A 111 -1.63 -32.93 2.66
N CYS A 112 -1.36 -33.95 3.49
CA CYS A 112 -1.44 -35.35 3.07
C CYS A 112 -1.62 -36.31 4.23
N MET A 113 -2.23 -37.47 3.98
CA MET A 113 -2.43 -38.52 5.00
C MET A 113 -1.13 -39.28 5.33
N ASP A 114 -0.23 -39.45 4.36
CA ASP A 114 1.01 -40.22 4.53
C ASP A 114 2.20 -39.32 4.94
N LYS A 115 2.25 -39.01 6.23
CA LYS A 115 3.28 -38.13 6.80
C LYS A 115 4.69 -38.70 6.69
N GLN A 116 4.86 -40.01 6.89
CA GLN A 116 6.19 -40.63 6.95
C GLN A 116 6.87 -40.64 5.59
N ARG A 117 6.13 -40.98 4.52
CA ARG A 117 6.68 -40.98 3.17
C ARG A 117 7.13 -39.60 2.74
N ASN A 118 6.30 -38.58 2.99
CA ASN A 118 6.59 -37.23 2.53
C ASN A 118 7.68 -36.53 3.35
N LYS A 119 7.91 -36.96 4.58
CA LYS A 119 9.00 -36.45 5.42
C LYS A 119 10.38 -36.65 4.78
N GLN A 120 10.58 -37.77 4.07
CA GLN A 120 11.87 -38.11 3.46
C GLN A 120 12.36 -37.08 2.43
N TRP A 121 11.45 -36.41 1.73
CA TRP A 121 11.80 -35.36 0.76
C TRP A 121 11.60 -33.96 1.34
N ALA A 122 10.56 -33.75 2.16
CA ALA A 122 10.25 -32.44 2.74
C ALA A 122 11.39 -31.89 3.60
N ASP A 123 12.03 -32.73 4.42
CA ASP A 123 13.13 -32.32 5.32
C ASP A 123 14.36 -31.78 4.55
N LYS A 124 14.44 -32.01 3.23
CA LYS A 124 15.51 -31.48 2.37
C LYS A 124 15.30 -30.01 1.99
N PHE A 125 14.09 -29.48 2.17
CA PHE A 125 13.70 -28.16 1.69
C PHE A 125 13.27 -27.27 2.86
N PRO A 126 14.09 -26.26 3.26
CA PRO A 126 13.80 -25.42 4.43
C PRO A 126 12.47 -24.63 4.36
N LYS A 127 11.96 -24.39 3.16
CA LYS A 127 10.68 -23.69 2.95
C LYS A 127 9.46 -24.60 3.17
N VAL A 128 9.65 -25.92 3.27
CA VAL A 128 8.57 -26.83 3.66
C VAL A 128 8.43 -26.79 5.17
N LYS A 129 7.41 -26.07 5.64
CA LYS A 129 7.22 -25.76 7.06
C LYS A 129 6.64 -26.93 7.84
N ALA A 130 5.67 -27.63 7.25
CA ALA A 130 5.01 -28.74 7.93
C ALA A 130 4.37 -29.73 6.94
N ILE A 131 4.27 -30.98 7.39
CA ILE A 131 3.43 -32.01 6.79
C ILE A 131 2.26 -32.26 7.73
N ILE A 132 1.07 -31.96 7.25
CA ILE A 132 -0.16 -31.84 8.03
C ILE A 132 -1.21 -32.79 7.47
N THR A 133 -1.92 -33.47 8.36
CA THR A 133 -2.95 -34.46 8.02
C THR A 133 -4.36 -33.97 8.34
N GLN A 134 -4.50 -32.96 9.19
CA GLN A 134 -5.78 -32.40 9.63
C GLN A 134 -5.96 -30.98 9.12
N LEU A 135 -7.16 -30.69 8.60
CA LEU A 135 -7.44 -29.38 8.00
C LEU A 135 -7.39 -28.23 9.02
N ASP A 136 -7.90 -28.45 10.24
CA ASP A 136 -7.89 -27.42 11.28
C ASP A 136 -6.47 -27.07 11.72
N GLU A 137 -5.58 -28.06 11.78
CA GLU A 137 -4.15 -27.85 12.03
C GLU A 137 -3.52 -27.03 10.89
N LEU A 138 -3.86 -27.33 9.64
CA LEU A 138 -3.35 -26.60 8.47
C LEU A 138 -3.74 -25.12 8.53
N ILE A 139 -5.02 -24.85 8.77
CA ILE A 139 -5.55 -23.49 8.85
C ILE A 139 -4.91 -22.75 10.04
N SER A 140 -4.76 -23.41 11.19
CA SER A 140 -4.12 -22.82 12.37
C SER A 140 -2.64 -22.49 12.11
N CYS A 141 -1.89 -23.41 11.50
CA CYS A 141 -0.47 -23.18 11.18
C CYS A 141 -0.30 -22.03 10.20
N ILE A 142 -1.08 -22.01 9.11
CA ILE A 142 -1.04 -20.93 8.13
C ILE A 142 -1.41 -19.59 8.79
N LYS A 143 -2.42 -19.56 9.67
CA LYS A 143 -2.82 -18.33 10.36
C LYS A 143 -1.71 -17.77 11.25
N VAL A 144 -1.09 -18.62 12.08
CA VAL A 144 0.01 -18.21 12.97
C VAL A 144 1.20 -17.73 12.15
N ASP A 145 1.62 -18.50 11.15
CA ASP A 145 2.75 -18.14 10.31
C ASP A 145 2.46 -16.87 9.51
N HIS A 146 1.25 -16.72 8.97
CA HIS A 146 0.84 -15.52 8.23
C HIS A 146 0.89 -14.27 9.10
N ASN A 147 0.45 -14.33 10.37
CA ASN A 147 0.53 -13.17 11.27
C ASN A 147 1.97 -12.73 11.53
N ILE A 148 2.90 -13.69 11.67
CA ILE A 148 4.33 -13.38 11.79
C ILE A 148 4.84 -12.80 10.47
N LEU A 149 4.52 -13.44 9.35
CA LEU A 149 4.96 -13.04 8.02
C LEU A 149 4.41 -11.67 7.61
N LYS A 150 3.20 -11.28 8.00
CA LYS A 150 2.67 -9.90 7.79
C LYS A 150 3.63 -8.86 8.35
N ILE A 151 4.20 -9.11 9.52
CA ILE A 151 5.06 -8.13 10.21
C ILE A 151 6.49 -8.20 9.67
N VAL A 152 6.92 -9.39 9.27
CA VAL A 152 8.30 -9.75 8.90
C VAL A 152 8.60 -9.54 7.41
N GLU A 153 7.67 -9.87 6.52
CA GLU A 153 7.87 -9.87 5.06
C GLU A 153 7.36 -8.60 4.38
N GLU A 154 6.62 -7.76 5.10
CA GLU A 154 6.16 -6.48 4.55
C GLU A 154 7.36 -5.57 4.29
N PRO A 155 7.61 -5.17 3.03
CA PRO A 155 8.76 -4.33 2.70
C PRO A 155 8.61 -2.94 3.32
N LEU A 156 9.75 -2.35 3.70
CA LEU A 156 9.79 -0.97 4.18
C LEU A 156 9.50 -0.01 3.03
N ALA A 157 8.40 0.74 3.12
CA ALA A 157 8.10 1.83 2.19
C ALA A 157 8.97 3.06 2.54
N ILE A 158 10.27 2.99 2.24
CA ILE A 158 11.23 4.04 2.55
C ILE A 158 11.74 4.77 1.32
N ASN A 159 11.75 6.10 1.40
CA ASN A 159 12.51 6.97 0.52
C ASN A 159 13.68 7.57 1.31
N ILE A 160 14.88 7.55 0.73
CA ILE A 160 16.08 8.10 1.36
C ILE A 160 16.43 9.41 0.67
N PHE A 161 16.71 10.44 1.46
CA PHE A 161 17.21 11.72 0.98
C PHE A 161 18.73 11.76 1.15
N THR A 162 19.48 12.00 0.08
CA THR A 162 20.95 12.01 0.10
C THR A 162 21.47 13.42 -0.16
N THR A 163 22.10 14.05 0.83
CA THR A 163 22.72 15.37 0.65
C THR A 163 23.90 15.30 -0.33
N GLY A 164 23.82 16.02 -1.46
CA GLY A 164 24.94 16.18 -2.40
C GLY A 164 24.76 15.54 -3.79
N THR A 165 23.69 14.76 -4.02
CA THR A 165 23.32 14.26 -5.35
C THR A 165 22.34 15.21 -6.05
N SER A 166 22.43 15.30 -7.38
CA SER A 166 21.63 16.22 -8.19
C SER A 166 20.12 16.02 -7.99
N THR A 167 19.38 17.12 -8.15
CA THR A 167 17.91 17.23 -7.96
C THR A 167 17.06 16.32 -8.85
N GLY A 168 17.65 15.62 -9.82
CA GLY A 168 16.93 14.89 -10.88
C GLY A 168 16.59 13.42 -10.58
N GLY A 169 17.04 12.84 -9.47
CA GLY A 169 16.84 11.40 -9.20
C GLY A 169 16.26 11.10 -7.82
N VAL A 170 17.12 10.65 -6.91
CA VAL A 170 16.73 10.13 -5.57
C VAL A 170 16.13 11.22 -4.67
N ASN A 171 16.72 12.42 -4.68
CA ASN A 171 16.19 13.55 -3.91
C ASN A 171 14.85 14.06 -4.46
N GLY A 172 14.60 13.89 -5.77
CA GLY A 172 13.32 14.21 -6.39
C GLY A 172 12.20 13.33 -5.85
N GLN A 173 12.37 12.00 -5.89
CA GLN A 173 11.36 11.05 -5.43
C GLN A 173 11.00 11.24 -3.94
N PHE A 174 12.00 11.46 -3.09
CA PHE A 174 11.77 11.80 -1.68
C PHE A 174 10.86 13.02 -1.55
N ILE A 175 11.22 14.14 -2.19
CA ILE A 175 10.46 15.38 -2.06
C ILE A 175 9.07 15.24 -2.69
N PHE A 176 8.95 14.62 -3.86
CA PHE A 176 7.67 14.41 -4.51
C PHE A 176 6.73 13.55 -3.66
N SER A 177 7.22 12.49 -3.02
CA SER A 177 6.39 11.68 -2.11
C SER A 177 5.85 12.49 -0.92
N GLN A 178 6.68 13.35 -0.33
CA GLN A 178 6.30 14.24 0.76
C GLN A 178 5.21 15.24 0.35
N VAL A 179 5.40 15.85 -0.82
CA VAL A 179 4.50 16.87 -1.39
C VAL A 179 3.19 16.23 -1.85
N LEU A 180 3.24 15.02 -2.42
CA LEU A 180 2.07 14.26 -2.83
C LEU A 180 1.19 13.88 -1.65
N ILE A 181 1.76 13.31 -0.57
CA ILE A 181 1.00 12.96 0.63
C ILE A 181 0.36 14.21 1.23
N ASP A 182 1.09 15.32 1.36
CA ASP A 182 0.55 16.59 1.86
C ASP A 182 -0.60 17.14 0.99
N CYS A 183 -0.43 17.08 -0.34
CA CYS A 183 -1.44 17.47 -1.31
C CYS A 183 -2.72 16.64 -1.15
N LEU A 184 -2.58 15.31 -1.10
CA LEU A 184 -3.70 14.37 -0.99
C LEU A 184 -4.47 14.56 0.33
N LEU A 185 -3.78 14.81 1.44
CA LEU A 185 -4.42 15.01 2.75
C LEU A 185 -5.18 16.34 2.87
N ARG A 186 -4.87 17.33 2.03
CA ARG A 186 -5.57 18.63 1.97
C ARG A 186 -6.72 18.67 0.97
N LEU A 187 -6.83 17.67 0.09
CA LEU A 187 -7.94 17.51 -0.84
C LEU A 187 -9.20 17.07 -0.11
N LYS A 188 -10.32 17.69 -0.45
CA LYS A 188 -11.62 17.21 0.01
C LYS A 188 -12.00 15.92 -0.75
N SER A 189 -12.64 15.02 -0.04
CA SER A 189 -13.24 13.83 -0.64
C SER A 189 -14.72 14.07 -0.92
N THR A 190 -15.19 13.46 -2.00
CA THR A 190 -16.59 13.47 -2.41
C THR A 190 -17.23 12.11 -2.08
N SER A 191 -18.56 12.03 -2.15
CA SER A 191 -19.27 10.75 -2.05
C SER A 191 -18.96 9.81 -3.22
N LYS A 192 -18.64 10.36 -4.39
CA LYS A 192 -18.24 9.59 -5.58
C LYS A 192 -16.94 8.81 -5.32
N ASP A 193 -15.95 9.47 -4.74
CA ASP A 193 -14.67 8.83 -4.35
C ASP A 193 -14.88 7.64 -3.41
N GLN A 194 -15.74 7.81 -2.40
CA GLN A 194 -16.05 6.74 -1.46
C GLN A 194 -16.74 5.55 -2.15
N THR A 195 -17.66 5.84 -3.06
CA THR A 195 -18.41 4.82 -3.80
C THR A 195 -17.48 4.03 -4.72
N GLU A 196 -16.55 4.71 -5.38
CA GLU A 196 -15.51 4.09 -6.20
C GLU A 196 -14.61 3.18 -5.36
N LEU A 197 -14.11 3.67 -4.21
CA LEU A 197 -13.29 2.86 -3.30
C LEU A 197 -13.99 1.57 -2.88
N ILE A 198 -15.24 1.70 -2.42
CA ILE A 198 -16.03 0.54 -1.97
C ILE A 198 -16.30 -0.43 -3.11
N THR A 199 -16.54 0.07 -4.33
CA THR A 199 -16.74 -0.78 -5.52
C THR A 199 -15.48 -1.58 -5.85
N ILE A 200 -14.32 -0.93 -5.85
CA ILE A 200 -13.02 -1.58 -6.07
C ILE A 200 -12.77 -2.63 -5.00
N CYS A 201 -12.99 -2.31 -3.72
CA CYS A 201 -12.82 -3.27 -2.64
C CYS A 201 -13.81 -4.45 -2.76
N LYS A 202 -15.10 -4.23 -3.06
CA LYS A 202 -16.08 -5.30 -3.28
C LYS A 202 -15.64 -6.26 -4.39
N LYS A 203 -15.07 -5.74 -5.47
CA LYS A 203 -14.51 -6.55 -6.57
C LYS A 203 -13.25 -7.32 -6.14
N ALA A 204 -12.33 -6.69 -5.42
CA ALA A 204 -11.09 -7.32 -4.97
C ALA A 204 -11.31 -8.44 -3.92
N TYR A 205 -12.34 -8.31 -3.09
CA TYR A 205 -12.71 -9.29 -2.07
C TYR A 205 -13.89 -10.19 -2.48
N GLU A 206 -14.24 -10.20 -3.77
CA GLU A 206 -15.37 -10.97 -4.29
C GLU A 206 -15.26 -12.47 -3.94
N GLY A 207 -16.33 -13.01 -3.36
CA GLY A 207 -16.38 -14.41 -2.92
C GLY A 207 -15.70 -14.70 -1.58
N ASN A 208 -15.19 -13.70 -0.86
CA ASN A 208 -14.75 -13.82 0.54
C ASN A 208 -15.87 -13.34 1.49
N THR A 209 -16.64 -14.25 2.06
CA THR A 209 -17.82 -13.88 2.86
C THR A 209 -17.48 -13.10 4.12
N PHE A 210 -16.32 -13.37 4.72
CA PHE A 210 -15.83 -12.66 5.89
C PHE A 210 -15.54 -11.19 5.57
N GLU A 211 -14.72 -10.93 4.55
CA GLU A 211 -14.37 -9.56 4.17
C GLU A 211 -15.54 -8.80 3.55
N MET A 212 -16.46 -9.48 2.85
CA MET A 212 -17.70 -8.86 2.35
C MET A 212 -18.61 -8.40 3.50
N THR A 213 -18.63 -9.13 4.62
CA THR A 213 -19.38 -8.72 5.81
C THR A 213 -18.71 -7.51 6.47
N ASN A 214 -17.38 -7.50 6.58
CA ASN A 214 -16.63 -6.35 7.10
C ASN A 214 -16.81 -5.11 6.22
N LEU A 215 -16.80 -5.27 4.89
CA LEU A 215 -17.07 -4.21 3.92
C LEU A 215 -18.45 -3.60 4.11
N HIS A 216 -19.48 -4.45 4.26
CA HIS A 216 -20.84 -3.97 4.51
C HIS A 216 -20.97 -3.28 5.87
N GLU A 217 -20.28 -3.78 6.90
CA GLU A 217 -20.23 -3.11 8.20
C GLU A 217 -19.55 -1.74 8.09
N PHE A 218 -18.42 -1.67 7.39
CA PHE A 218 -17.68 -0.44 7.16
C PHE A 218 -18.51 0.61 6.42
N GLU A 219 -19.13 0.23 5.30
CA GLU A 219 -19.98 1.11 4.48
C GLU A 219 -21.12 1.75 5.30
N ASN A 220 -21.71 1.01 6.24
CA ASN A 220 -22.85 1.49 7.02
C ASN A 220 -22.49 2.16 8.35
N LYS A 221 -21.38 1.77 8.99
CA LYS A 221 -21.04 2.17 10.36
C LYS A 221 -19.77 3.01 10.47
N TYR A 222 -19.05 3.24 9.37
CA TYR A 222 -17.87 4.09 9.41
C TYR A 222 -18.21 5.50 9.91
N SER A 223 -17.35 6.03 10.77
CA SER A 223 -17.42 7.41 11.22
C SER A 223 -16.00 7.94 11.45
N PRO A 224 -15.73 9.24 11.20
CA PRO A 224 -14.41 9.81 11.37
C PRO A 224 -13.81 9.64 12.77
N THR A 225 -14.65 9.55 13.81
CA THR A 225 -14.22 9.33 15.20
C THR A 225 -13.82 7.88 15.51
N LYS A 226 -14.08 6.94 14.59
CA LYS A 226 -13.69 5.51 14.72
C LYS A 226 -12.66 5.07 13.68
N ALA A 227 -12.03 5.99 12.97
CA ALA A 227 -11.00 5.70 11.98
C ALA A 227 -9.83 4.87 12.52
N LEU A 228 -9.28 5.19 13.72
CA LEU A 228 -8.23 4.38 14.35
C LEU A 228 -8.71 2.97 14.69
N TRP A 229 -9.92 2.85 15.23
CA TRP A 229 -10.51 1.55 15.52
C TRP A 229 -10.58 0.70 14.25
N TRP A 230 -11.13 1.22 13.16
CA TRP A 230 -11.16 0.53 11.86
C TRP A 230 -9.76 0.19 11.32
N TYR A 231 -8.81 1.10 11.48
CA TYR A 231 -7.42 0.88 11.06
C TYR A 231 -6.78 -0.29 11.81
N THR A 232 -7.01 -0.42 13.11
CA THR A 232 -6.39 -1.48 13.93
C THR A 232 -7.04 -2.84 13.78
N ARG A 233 -8.24 -2.93 13.19
CA ARG A 233 -8.92 -4.21 12.98
C ARG A 233 -8.28 -5.01 11.86
N ASP A 234 -8.11 -6.33 12.06
CA ASP A 234 -7.64 -7.25 11.01
C ASP A 234 -8.74 -7.51 9.95
N THR A 235 -9.01 -6.50 9.14
CA THR A 235 -10.03 -6.47 8.07
C THR A 235 -9.41 -6.00 6.76
N PHE A 236 -10.20 -6.01 5.69
CA PHE A 236 -9.83 -5.45 4.40
C PHE A 236 -9.23 -4.05 4.49
N PHE A 237 -9.68 -3.22 5.45
CA PHE A 237 -9.31 -1.82 5.54
C PHE A 237 -7.83 -1.65 5.92
N TYR A 238 -7.38 -2.30 7.00
CA TYR A 238 -5.96 -2.34 7.39
C TYR A 238 -5.08 -2.91 6.27
N LYS A 239 -5.52 -4.03 5.67
CA LYS A 239 -4.76 -4.74 4.63
C LYS A 239 -4.59 -3.86 3.38
N ALA A 240 -5.69 -3.30 2.88
CA ALA A 240 -5.71 -2.51 1.66
C ALA A 240 -4.96 -1.19 1.80
N ILE A 241 -5.18 -0.44 2.89
CA ILE A 241 -4.55 0.89 3.05
C ILE A 241 -3.03 0.77 3.16
N ASN A 242 -2.52 -0.22 3.90
CA ASN A 242 -1.09 -0.43 4.04
C ASN A 242 -0.47 -1.01 2.76
N ALA A 243 -1.17 -1.89 2.04
CA ALA A 243 -0.71 -2.37 0.74
C ALA A 243 -0.60 -1.23 -0.29
N VAL A 244 -1.60 -0.36 -0.36
CA VAL A 244 -1.67 0.79 -1.29
C VAL A 244 -0.58 1.82 -1.00
N LEU A 245 -0.35 2.15 0.27
CA LEU A 245 0.71 3.08 0.66
C LEU A 245 2.10 2.54 0.31
N ARG A 246 2.30 1.22 0.45
CA ARG A 246 3.56 0.55 0.08
C ARG A 246 3.80 0.47 -1.43
N SER A 247 2.76 0.20 -2.21
CA SER A 247 2.86 0.15 -3.67
C SER A 247 2.91 1.53 -4.32
N GLU A 248 2.75 2.60 -3.53
CA GLU A 248 2.65 3.98 -4.00
C GLU A 248 1.57 4.14 -5.10
N ASN A 249 0.48 3.36 -5.02
CA ASN A 249 -0.63 3.47 -5.97
C ASN A 249 -1.37 4.79 -5.71
N ILE A 250 -0.96 5.83 -6.43
CA ILE A 250 -1.43 7.22 -6.25
C ILE A 250 -2.96 7.32 -6.31
N HIS A 251 -3.61 6.63 -7.25
CA HIS A 251 -5.05 6.70 -7.41
C HIS A 251 -5.77 6.05 -6.23
N MET A 252 -5.30 4.88 -5.77
CA MET A 252 -5.85 4.26 -4.57
C MET A 252 -5.57 5.09 -3.31
N ILE A 253 -4.40 5.71 -3.16
CA ILE A 253 -4.11 6.63 -2.04
C ILE A 253 -5.07 7.83 -2.10
N PHE A 254 -5.33 8.35 -3.29
CA PHE A 254 -6.35 9.38 -3.50
C PHE A 254 -7.72 8.91 -3.01
N LEU A 255 -8.19 7.70 -3.36
CA LEU A 255 -9.46 7.18 -2.86
C LEU A 255 -9.46 6.97 -1.33
N PHE A 256 -8.33 6.57 -0.74
CA PHE A 256 -8.18 6.43 0.72
C PHE A 256 -7.98 7.75 1.47
N ARG A 257 -7.78 8.89 0.78
CA ARG A 257 -7.29 10.15 1.38
C ARG A 257 -8.12 10.66 2.54
N GLN A 258 -9.44 10.51 2.47
CA GLN A 258 -10.33 10.94 3.56
C GLN A 258 -10.06 10.13 4.83
N PHE A 259 -9.94 8.82 4.70
CA PHE A 259 -9.69 7.93 5.83
C PHE A 259 -8.32 8.18 6.45
N ILE A 260 -7.29 8.43 5.62
CA ILE A 260 -5.96 8.81 6.11
C ILE A 260 -6.02 10.16 6.84
N SER A 261 -6.83 11.11 6.35
CA SER A 261 -7.06 12.41 7.00
C SER A 261 -7.81 12.27 8.34
N ASP A 262 -8.83 11.42 8.40
CA ASP A 262 -9.56 11.11 9.63
C ASP A 262 -8.64 10.46 10.68
N ILE A 263 -7.77 9.52 10.26
CA ILE A 263 -6.71 8.95 11.12
C ILE A 263 -5.77 10.07 11.59
N GLN A 264 -5.31 10.95 10.70
CA GLN A 264 -4.45 12.07 11.06
C GLN A 264 -5.10 12.97 12.12
N HIS A 265 -6.40 13.23 12.00
CA HIS A 265 -7.13 14.04 12.96
C HIS A 265 -7.14 13.38 14.34
N GLN A 266 -7.47 12.09 14.43
CA GLN A 266 -7.43 11.37 15.70
C GLN A 266 -6.02 11.28 16.29
N LEU A 267 -4.98 11.12 15.48
CA LEU A 267 -3.61 11.13 15.97
C LEU A 267 -3.24 12.51 16.54
N LYS A 268 -3.69 13.61 15.93
CA LYS A 268 -3.49 14.98 16.49
C LYS A 268 -4.17 15.14 17.85
N GLU A 269 -5.40 14.63 17.99
CA GLU A 269 -6.14 14.72 19.25
C GLU A 269 -5.50 13.90 20.38
N ASN A 270 -4.91 12.76 20.03
CA ASN A 270 -4.27 11.84 20.97
C ASN A 270 -2.73 11.98 21.02
N GLN A 271 -2.18 13.06 20.47
CA GLN A 271 -0.75 13.29 20.35
C GLN A 271 -0.04 13.13 21.70
N VAL A 272 1.09 12.42 21.70
CA VAL A 272 1.91 12.25 22.90
C VAL A 272 2.43 13.60 23.37
N LYS A 273 2.49 13.83 24.70
CA LYS A 273 2.82 15.14 25.29
C LYS A 273 4.29 15.33 25.62
N SER A 274 5.05 14.24 25.69
CA SER A 274 6.48 14.25 26.04
C SER A 274 7.28 13.44 25.03
N PRO A 275 8.59 13.70 24.89
CA PRO A 275 9.47 12.85 24.11
C PRO A 275 9.40 11.39 24.58
N ILE A 276 9.37 10.48 23.63
CA ILE A 276 9.31 9.04 23.88
C ILE A 276 10.34 8.28 23.06
N LYS A 277 10.68 7.09 23.54
CA LYS A 277 11.44 6.10 22.78
C LYS A 277 10.52 4.93 22.46
N VAL A 278 10.51 4.53 21.20
CA VAL A 278 9.67 3.43 20.71
C VAL A 278 10.50 2.44 19.91
N TYR A 279 9.96 1.24 19.78
CA TYR A 279 10.65 0.08 19.23
C TYR A 279 9.79 -0.60 18.17
N ARG A 280 10.43 -1.09 17.11
CA ARG A 280 9.80 -1.93 16.08
C ARG A 280 10.76 -3.02 15.65
N GLY A 281 10.36 -4.28 15.81
CA GLY A 281 11.08 -5.42 15.26
C GLY A 281 10.58 -5.75 13.86
N GLN A 282 11.49 -5.96 12.93
CA GLN A 282 11.18 -6.31 11.55
C GLN A 282 12.33 -7.10 10.93
N MET A 283 12.03 -7.95 9.95
CA MET A 283 13.07 -8.52 9.10
C MET A 283 13.15 -7.70 7.82
N ILE A 284 14.37 -7.47 7.35
CA ILE A 284 14.59 -6.80 6.06
C ILE A 284 15.58 -7.60 5.25
N SER A 285 15.56 -7.41 3.94
CA SER A 285 16.54 -8.06 3.07
C SER A 285 17.96 -7.52 3.32
N SER A 286 18.96 -8.36 3.04
CA SER A 286 20.37 -7.97 3.06
C SER A 286 20.65 -6.71 2.24
N ASP A 287 19.96 -6.54 1.11
CA ASP A 287 20.08 -5.36 0.25
C ASP A 287 19.49 -4.10 0.89
N GLU A 288 18.31 -4.21 1.52
CA GLU A 288 17.71 -3.09 2.26
C GLU A 288 18.60 -2.67 3.43
N LEU A 289 19.13 -3.64 4.17
CA LEU A 289 20.06 -3.37 5.27
C LEU A 289 21.34 -2.70 4.77
N LYS A 290 21.89 -3.16 3.65
CA LYS A 290 23.07 -2.54 3.02
C LYS A 290 22.76 -1.10 2.62
N ARG A 291 21.60 -0.86 2.01
CA ARG A 291 21.12 0.48 1.64
C ARG A 291 21.03 1.39 2.87
N LEU A 292 20.51 0.90 4.00
CA LEU A 292 20.45 1.67 5.24
C LEU A 292 21.86 2.00 5.78
N LYS A 293 22.78 1.03 5.77
CA LYS A 293 24.17 1.25 6.20
C LYS A 293 24.89 2.31 5.37
N GLU A 294 24.71 2.29 4.05
CA GLU A 294 25.34 3.24 3.13
C GLU A 294 24.83 4.68 3.32
N HIS A 295 23.64 4.85 3.89
CA HIS A 295 22.99 6.14 4.08
C HIS A 295 22.88 6.52 5.58
N CYS A 296 23.81 6.04 6.41
CA CYS A 296 23.91 6.50 7.78
C CYS A 296 24.05 8.03 7.83
N GLU A 297 23.48 8.65 8.85
CA GLU A 297 23.38 10.11 9.05
C GLU A 297 22.46 10.86 8.07
N GLN A 298 21.86 10.19 7.10
CA GLN A 298 20.91 10.77 6.15
C GLN A 298 19.46 10.76 6.66
N PHE A 299 18.56 11.41 5.91
CA PHE A 299 17.13 11.41 6.21
C PHE A 299 16.39 10.31 5.46
N ILE A 300 15.45 9.68 6.13
CA ILE A 300 14.59 8.62 5.60
C ILE A 300 13.15 9.04 5.85
N SER A 301 12.30 8.96 4.83
CA SER A 301 10.86 9.07 4.99
C SER A 301 10.21 7.71 4.85
N MET A 302 9.22 7.47 5.72
CA MET A 302 8.42 6.25 5.70
C MET A 302 7.05 6.59 5.10
N ASN A 303 6.71 6.03 3.94
CA ASN A 303 5.51 6.37 3.17
C ASN A 303 4.30 5.51 3.52
N SER A 304 4.44 4.57 4.47
CA SER A 304 3.34 3.86 5.10
C SER A 304 3.17 4.33 6.55
N PHE A 305 2.06 3.92 7.18
CA PHE A 305 1.95 4.00 8.63
C PHE A 305 3.05 3.16 9.29
N ILE A 306 3.53 3.60 10.45
CA ILE A 306 4.48 2.85 11.26
C ILE A 306 3.87 2.56 12.61
N SER A 307 3.49 1.31 12.82
CA SER A 307 3.15 0.79 14.14
C SER A 307 4.43 0.46 14.91
N THR A 308 4.53 0.98 16.12
CA THR A 308 5.66 0.78 17.03
C THR A 308 5.13 0.52 18.43
N SER A 309 5.95 -0.03 19.32
CA SER A 309 5.58 -0.22 20.73
C SER A 309 6.53 0.54 21.64
N THR A 310 6.03 1.01 22.78
CA THR A 310 6.88 1.51 23.87
C THR A 310 7.60 0.38 24.61
N ASP A 311 7.14 -0.87 24.44
CA ASP A 311 7.74 -2.06 25.03
C ASP A 311 8.70 -2.75 24.06
N GLU A 312 10.00 -2.70 24.40
CA GLU A 312 11.06 -3.35 23.62
C GLU A 312 10.87 -4.87 23.51
N GLN A 313 10.34 -5.52 24.56
CA GLN A 313 10.16 -6.98 24.56
C GLN A 313 9.09 -7.39 23.54
N GLN A 314 7.99 -6.64 23.45
CA GLN A 314 6.96 -6.86 22.45
C GLN A 314 7.52 -6.69 21.03
N ALA A 315 8.33 -5.66 20.79
CA ALA A 315 8.99 -5.48 19.50
C ALA A 315 9.95 -6.63 19.14
N ARG A 316 10.64 -7.21 20.13
CA ARG A 316 11.57 -8.32 19.93
C ARG A 316 10.91 -9.66 19.59
N VAL A 317 9.62 -9.85 19.94
CA VAL A 317 8.87 -11.08 19.58
C VAL A 317 8.92 -11.33 18.07
N PHE A 318 8.96 -10.27 17.26
CA PHE A 318 8.97 -10.33 15.80
C PHE A 318 10.35 -10.61 15.17
N LEU A 319 11.40 -10.73 15.99
CA LEU A 319 12.78 -10.94 15.52
C LEU A 319 13.19 -12.42 15.49
N ASN A 320 12.31 -13.32 15.92
CA ASN A 320 12.59 -14.75 15.89
C ASN A 320 12.52 -15.26 14.45
N VAL A 321 13.68 -15.59 13.89
CA VAL A 321 13.83 -16.10 12.52
C VAL A 321 13.04 -17.39 12.34
N PRO A 322 12.05 -17.44 11.44
CA PRO A 322 11.49 -18.72 11.01
C PRO A 322 12.57 -19.50 10.27
N ASN A 323 12.89 -20.72 10.73
CA ASN A 323 13.87 -21.60 10.08
C ASN A 323 13.69 -21.59 8.55
N GLY A 324 14.75 -21.24 7.80
CA GLY A 324 14.78 -21.30 6.33
C GLY A 324 14.60 -19.99 5.57
N ALA A 325 14.52 -18.83 6.22
CA ALA A 325 14.57 -17.52 5.54
C ALA A 325 15.99 -17.23 5.03
N VAL A 326 16.23 -17.48 3.75
CA VAL A 326 17.48 -17.11 3.05
C VAL A 326 17.39 -15.61 2.72
N ASP A 327 18.45 -14.85 2.98
CA ASP A 327 18.61 -13.42 2.67
C ASP A 327 17.79 -12.40 3.50
N LEU A 328 17.31 -12.79 4.68
CA LEU A 328 16.68 -11.86 5.63
C LEU A 328 17.51 -11.68 6.90
N GLU A 329 17.56 -10.43 7.38
CA GLU A 329 18.28 -10.01 8.57
C GLU A 329 17.31 -9.45 9.60
N SER A 330 17.47 -9.84 10.88
CA SER A 330 16.65 -9.34 11.98
C SER A 330 17.08 -7.94 12.39
N VAL A 331 16.14 -7.00 12.37
CA VAL A 331 16.39 -5.58 12.65
C VAL A 331 15.44 -5.05 13.72
N LEU A 332 16.01 -4.46 14.76
CA LEU A 332 15.30 -3.69 15.75
C LEU A 332 15.50 -2.20 15.47
N PHE A 333 14.40 -1.51 15.14
CA PHE A 333 14.37 -0.05 15.08
C PHE A 333 14.18 0.51 16.48
N GLU A 334 15.08 1.40 16.89
CA GLU A 334 14.96 2.26 18.07
C GLU A 334 14.71 3.68 17.59
N ILE A 335 13.53 4.22 17.87
CA ILE A 335 13.11 5.53 17.38
C ILE A 335 12.93 6.47 18.56
N GLU A 336 13.67 7.58 18.56
CA GLU A 336 13.45 8.70 19.47
C GLU A 336 12.49 9.71 18.83
N ALA A 337 11.35 9.95 19.46
CA ALA A 337 10.29 10.80 18.93
C ALA A 337 9.94 11.92 19.92
N ASP A 338 10.15 13.18 19.50
CA ASP A 338 9.74 14.36 20.26
C ASP A 338 8.48 14.98 19.61
N PRO A 339 7.33 15.00 20.31
CA PRO A 339 6.10 15.55 19.77
C PRO A 339 6.19 17.05 19.46
N ASN A 340 7.08 17.79 20.10
CA ASN A 340 7.26 19.22 19.85
C ASN A 340 7.96 19.52 18.52
N MET A 341 8.62 18.52 17.93
CA MET A 341 9.33 18.67 16.67
C MET A 341 8.40 18.55 15.46
N VAL A 342 7.21 17.94 15.60
CA VAL A 342 6.38 17.61 14.43
C VAL A 342 5.07 18.37 14.43
N THR A 343 4.86 19.18 13.39
CA THR A 343 3.66 20.00 13.24
C THR A 343 2.68 19.45 12.20
N THR A 344 3.16 18.75 11.16
CA THR A 344 2.27 18.29 10.07
C THR A 344 1.88 16.82 10.15
N LYS A 345 2.78 15.94 10.64
CA LYS A 345 2.59 14.48 10.66
C LYS A 345 2.56 13.93 12.08
N PRO A 346 1.40 13.95 12.75
CA PRO A 346 1.27 13.51 14.14
C PRO A 346 1.68 12.05 14.35
N PHE A 347 1.96 11.72 15.61
CA PHE A 347 2.08 10.35 16.10
C PHE A 347 1.48 10.29 17.50
N ALA A 348 0.76 9.22 17.79
CA ALA A 348 0.01 9.10 19.04
C ALA A 348 0.05 7.69 19.60
N ASP A 349 -0.18 7.61 20.91
CA ASP A 349 -0.60 6.37 21.55
C ASP A 349 -2.05 6.09 21.17
N ILE A 350 -2.26 4.97 20.49
CA ILE A 350 -3.58 4.57 19.99
C ILE A 350 -4.20 3.44 20.80
N SER A 351 -3.59 3.05 21.93
CA SER A 351 -4.05 1.93 22.77
C SER A 351 -5.52 2.08 23.20
N GLN A 352 -5.99 3.31 23.45
CA GLN A 352 -7.38 3.56 23.86
C GLN A 352 -8.40 3.49 22.72
N HIS A 353 -7.95 3.53 21.46
CA HIS A 353 -8.78 3.53 20.26
C HIS A 353 -8.59 2.28 19.40
N SER A 354 -7.61 1.45 19.74
CA SER A 354 -7.27 0.21 19.04
C SER A 354 -8.23 -0.94 19.41
N GLU A 355 -8.44 -1.87 18.47
CA GLU A 355 -9.04 -3.17 18.76
C GLU A 355 -8.18 -3.99 19.73
N TYR A 356 -6.88 -3.69 19.82
CA TYR A 356 -5.90 -4.35 20.68
C TYR A 356 -5.24 -3.39 21.69
N PRO A 357 -5.95 -2.97 22.76
CA PRO A 357 -5.40 -2.03 23.74
C PRO A 357 -4.13 -2.49 24.48
N GLY A 358 -3.84 -3.79 24.47
CA GLY A 358 -2.70 -4.39 25.18
C GLY A 358 -1.34 -4.16 24.49
N GLU A 359 -1.33 -3.76 23.22
CA GLU A 359 -0.09 -3.68 22.42
C GLU A 359 0.76 -2.43 22.69
N SER A 360 0.23 -1.48 23.48
CA SER A 360 0.88 -0.19 23.79
C SER A 360 1.39 0.50 22.51
N GLU A 361 0.53 0.50 21.50
CA GLU A 361 0.87 0.85 20.12
C GLU A 361 0.99 2.38 19.96
N ILE A 362 2.14 2.81 19.46
CA ILE A 362 2.37 4.18 18.98
C ILE A 362 2.37 4.15 17.45
N LEU A 363 1.45 4.89 16.84
CA LEU A 363 1.27 4.95 15.39
C LEU A 363 1.80 6.26 14.82
N PHE A 364 2.69 6.17 13.82
CA PHE A 364 3.20 7.33 13.05
C PHE A 364 2.50 7.48 11.72
N MET A 365 2.24 8.73 11.33
CA MET A 365 1.64 9.06 10.04
C MET A 365 2.57 8.74 8.85
N PRO A 366 2.01 8.33 7.70
CA PRO A 366 2.71 8.26 6.42
C PRO A 366 3.40 9.59 6.08
N GLY A 367 4.60 9.48 5.56
CA GLY A 367 5.50 10.58 5.22
C GLY A 367 6.32 11.11 6.41
N SER A 368 6.27 10.48 7.59
CA SER A 368 7.12 10.86 8.73
C SER A 368 8.61 10.75 8.36
N ILE A 369 9.40 11.76 8.74
CA ILE A 369 10.81 11.88 8.39
C ILE A 369 11.66 11.61 9.62
N PHE A 370 12.68 10.78 9.44
CA PHE A 370 13.60 10.36 10.48
C PHE A 370 15.04 10.56 10.01
N ARG A 371 15.92 10.98 10.91
CA ARG A 371 17.36 10.93 10.69
C ARG A 371 17.88 9.58 11.16
N LEU A 372 18.59 8.88 10.26
CA LEU A 372 19.26 7.64 10.60
C LEU A 372 20.55 7.95 11.36
N GLU A 373 20.65 7.60 12.63
CA GLU A 373 21.82 7.94 13.45
C GLU A 373 22.91 6.87 13.38
N SER A 374 22.52 5.59 13.44
CA SER A 374 23.46 4.48 13.39
C SER A 374 22.81 3.16 13.02
N VAL A 375 23.60 2.29 12.41
CA VAL A 375 23.24 0.89 12.13
C VAL A 375 24.33 0.00 12.72
N MET A 376 24.02 -0.68 13.81
CA MET A 376 24.98 -1.48 14.58
C MET A 376 24.52 -2.92 14.69
N ARG A 377 25.46 -3.87 14.81
CA ARG A 377 25.13 -5.26 15.10
C ARG A 377 25.29 -5.52 16.59
N SER A 378 24.25 -6.06 17.23
CA SER A 378 24.32 -6.49 18.62
C SER A 378 25.20 -7.73 18.75
N SER A 379 26.13 -7.69 19.71
CA SER A 379 27.07 -8.79 20.00
C SER A 379 26.41 -10.03 20.59
N GLU A 380 25.22 -9.89 21.20
CA GLU A 380 24.60 -10.96 21.98
C GLU A 380 23.60 -11.81 21.18
N ASN A 381 22.90 -11.22 20.19
CA ASN A 381 21.75 -11.87 19.57
C ASN A 381 21.77 -11.92 18.03
N SER A 382 22.88 -11.56 17.37
CA SER A 382 22.96 -11.42 15.90
C SER A 382 21.90 -10.50 15.27
N ILE A 383 21.27 -9.63 16.06
CA ILE A 383 20.27 -8.65 15.61
C ILE A 383 20.97 -7.34 15.24
N TRP A 384 20.52 -6.69 14.18
CA TRP A 384 20.90 -5.32 13.85
C TRP A 384 20.02 -4.31 14.59
N ILE A 385 20.64 -3.32 15.21
CA ILE A 385 19.98 -2.21 15.88
C ILE A 385 20.12 -0.99 14.99
N ILE A 386 18.99 -0.43 14.57
CA ILE A 386 18.91 0.77 13.76
C ILE A 386 18.34 1.89 14.64
N ARG A 387 19.18 2.89 14.93
CA ARG A 387 18.76 4.06 15.72
C ARG A 387 18.36 5.19 14.81
N MET A 388 17.18 5.73 15.04
CA MET A 388 16.61 6.79 14.25
C MET A 388 16.00 7.85 15.17
N LYS A 389 16.03 9.10 14.72
CA LYS A 389 15.43 10.21 15.44
C LYS A 389 14.39 10.89 14.56
N LEU A 390 13.20 11.11 15.10
CA LEU A 390 12.14 11.84 14.41
C LEU A 390 12.60 13.28 14.18
N CYS A 391 12.47 13.73 12.94
CA CYS A 391 12.88 15.06 12.53
C CYS A 391 11.67 15.97 12.32
N SER A 392 11.90 17.25 12.58
CA SER A 392 10.92 18.29 12.24
C SER A 392 10.86 18.50 10.72
N ASP A 393 9.69 18.93 10.24
CA ASP A 393 9.53 19.47 8.89
C ASP A 393 10.41 20.71 8.64
N ASP A 394 10.94 21.34 9.71
CA ASP A 394 11.73 22.58 9.69
C ASP A 394 13.25 22.40 9.62
N ASP A 395 13.77 21.17 9.46
CA ASP A 395 15.21 20.95 9.34
C ASP A 395 15.79 21.69 8.11
N HIS A 396 16.90 22.42 8.28
CA HIS A 396 17.38 23.47 7.37
C HIS A 396 17.66 22.98 5.93
N HIS A 397 18.00 21.71 5.77
CA HIS A 397 18.30 21.11 4.45
C HIS A 397 17.03 20.76 3.66
N LEU A 398 15.95 20.36 4.33
CA LEU A 398 14.69 19.97 3.71
C LEU A 398 13.74 21.17 3.57
N LYS A 399 13.82 22.13 4.50
CA LYS A 399 12.96 23.30 4.58
C LYS A 399 12.90 24.08 3.27
N LYS A 400 14.04 24.39 2.62
CA LYS A 400 14.04 25.23 1.41
C LYS A 400 13.28 24.58 0.25
N VAL A 401 13.49 23.28 0.04
CA VAL A 401 12.88 22.55 -1.08
C VAL A 401 11.41 22.25 -0.80
N LEU A 402 11.10 21.78 0.41
CA LEU A 402 9.72 21.55 0.84
C LEU A 402 8.91 22.84 0.87
N THR A 403 9.50 23.95 1.35
CA THR A 403 8.82 25.25 1.37
C THR A 403 8.58 25.76 -0.04
N TYR A 404 9.56 25.65 -0.95
CA TYR A 404 9.37 26.05 -2.35
C TYR A 404 8.23 25.27 -3.01
N MET A 405 8.18 23.94 -2.85
CA MET A 405 7.11 23.13 -3.43
C MET A 405 5.76 23.36 -2.73
N LYS A 406 5.74 23.54 -1.40
CA LYS A 406 4.52 23.87 -0.66
C LYS A 406 3.96 25.25 -1.03
N GLN A 407 4.82 26.23 -1.32
CA GLN A 407 4.40 27.54 -1.83
C GLN A 407 3.66 27.42 -3.16
N GLN A 408 4.07 26.50 -4.05
CA GLN A 408 3.37 26.22 -5.30
C GLN A 408 1.99 25.56 -5.07
N LEU A 409 1.83 24.79 -3.98
CA LEU A 409 0.54 24.21 -3.60
C LEU A 409 -0.40 25.18 -2.87
N GLY A 410 0.10 26.32 -2.39
CA GLY A 410 -0.63 27.24 -1.52
C GLY A 410 -0.88 26.69 -0.10
N ASN A 411 -1.28 27.57 0.83
CA ASN A 411 -1.47 27.26 2.25
C ASN A 411 -2.90 26.81 2.62
N GLY A 412 -3.78 26.60 1.64
CA GLY A 412 -5.21 26.33 1.83
C GLY A 412 -5.66 24.93 1.42
N HIS A 413 -6.97 24.76 1.24
CA HIS A 413 -7.53 23.57 0.58
C HIS A 413 -6.93 23.44 -0.82
N THR A 414 -6.44 22.25 -1.13
CA THR A 414 -5.96 21.92 -2.46
C THR A 414 -7.15 21.54 -3.36
N ASN A 415 -6.98 21.62 -4.67
CA ASN A 415 -7.97 21.18 -5.66
C ASN A 415 -7.38 20.13 -6.61
N LEU A 416 -8.24 19.47 -7.38
CA LEU A 416 -7.83 18.42 -8.34
C LEU A 416 -6.86 18.96 -9.41
N GLN A 417 -6.97 20.23 -9.78
CA GLN A 417 -6.04 20.86 -10.72
C GLN A 417 -4.61 20.88 -10.16
N THR A 418 -4.42 21.28 -8.90
CA THR A 418 -3.10 21.26 -8.25
C THR A 418 -2.54 19.84 -8.17
N LEU A 419 -3.37 18.83 -7.88
CA LEU A 419 -2.96 17.43 -7.91
C LEU A 419 -2.51 17.02 -9.32
N GLY A 420 -3.30 17.31 -10.35
CA GLY A 420 -2.96 16.99 -11.75
C GLY A 420 -1.65 17.64 -12.19
N ARG A 421 -1.41 18.90 -11.81
CA ARG A 421 -0.14 19.60 -12.10
C ARG A 421 1.05 18.92 -11.41
N LEU A 422 0.92 18.58 -10.13
CA LEU A 422 1.95 17.85 -9.40
C LEU A 422 2.25 16.48 -10.05
N LEU A 423 1.22 15.77 -10.50
CA LEU A 423 1.38 14.49 -11.18
C LEU A 423 2.07 14.62 -12.53
N SER A 424 1.75 15.68 -13.30
CA SER A 424 2.47 16.02 -14.53
C SER A 424 3.96 16.29 -14.27
N ASP A 425 4.28 17.04 -13.20
CA ASP A 425 5.67 17.30 -12.81
C ASP A 425 6.40 16.01 -12.36
N MET A 426 5.67 15.04 -11.80
CA MET A 426 6.15 13.69 -11.48
C MET A 426 6.20 12.73 -12.69
N SER A 427 5.92 13.23 -13.91
CA SER A 427 5.81 12.42 -15.14
C SER A 427 4.73 11.32 -15.09
N LYS A 428 3.72 11.46 -14.23
CA LYS A 428 2.55 10.59 -14.13
C LYS A 428 1.42 11.12 -15.02
N PHE A 429 1.70 11.19 -16.32
CA PHE A 429 0.86 11.88 -17.30
C PHE A 429 -0.56 11.30 -17.43
N ASP A 430 -0.71 9.97 -17.44
CA ASP A 430 -2.03 9.34 -17.60
C ASP A 430 -2.97 9.67 -16.43
N LEU A 431 -2.45 9.66 -15.20
CA LEU A 431 -3.21 10.05 -14.01
C LEU A 431 -3.50 11.55 -14.00
N ALA A 432 -2.53 12.39 -14.41
CA ALA A 432 -2.73 13.83 -14.51
C ALA A 432 -3.85 14.17 -15.50
N GLU A 433 -3.81 13.59 -16.70
CA GLU A 433 -4.84 13.72 -17.74
C GLU A 433 -6.21 13.31 -17.19
N ARG A 434 -6.30 12.13 -16.55
CA ARG A 434 -7.55 11.65 -15.95
C ARG A 434 -8.14 12.64 -14.94
N TYR A 435 -7.35 13.16 -14.01
CA TYR A 435 -7.86 14.12 -13.02
C TYR A 435 -8.24 15.47 -13.62
N PHE A 436 -7.53 15.95 -14.64
CA PHE A 436 -7.91 17.18 -15.35
C PHE A 436 -9.22 17.01 -16.10
N VAL A 437 -9.44 15.88 -16.79
CA VAL A 437 -10.71 15.57 -17.46
C VAL A 437 -11.84 15.45 -16.46
N CYS A 438 -11.65 14.73 -15.35
CA CYS A 438 -12.69 14.64 -14.31
C CYS A 438 -13.08 16.02 -13.76
N LEU A 439 -12.10 16.88 -13.48
CA LEU A 439 -12.39 18.24 -13.02
C LEU A 439 -13.11 19.06 -14.10
N LEU A 440 -12.75 18.89 -15.37
CA LEU A 440 -13.41 19.56 -16.49
C LEU A 440 -14.89 19.19 -16.59
N GLU A 441 -15.26 17.93 -16.32
CA GLU A 441 -16.65 17.47 -16.33
C GLU A 441 -17.48 18.01 -15.16
N GLU A 442 -16.84 18.29 -14.01
CA GLU A 442 -17.51 18.86 -12.83
C GLU A 442 -17.77 20.37 -12.94
N LEU A 443 -17.03 21.08 -13.80
CA LEU A 443 -17.15 22.53 -13.97
C LEU A 443 -18.26 22.92 -14.95
N LEU A 444 -18.93 24.03 -14.65
CA LEU A 444 -19.92 24.64 -15.56
C LEU A 444 -19.27 25.02 -16.90
N PRO A 445 -19.99 24.97 -18.04
CA PRO A 445 -19.41 25.20 -19.37
C PRO A 445 -18.66 26.54 -19.54
N ASN A 446 -19.08 27.60 -18.83
CA ASN A 446 -18.50 28.94 -18.91
C ASN A 446 -17.58 29.27 -17.73
N ASP A 447 -17.14 28.27 -16.96
CA ASP A 447 -16.22 28.52 -15.84
C ASP A 447 -14.82 28.92 -16.37
N PRO A 448 -14.26 30.08 -15.97
CA PRO A 448 -12.93 30.52 -16.40
C PRO A 448 -11.81 29.50 -16.11
N LEU A 449 -11.95 28.65 -15.09
CA LEU A 449 -10.97 27.61 -14.74
C LEU A 449 -10.81 26.56 -15.85
N ARG A 450 -11.79 26.40 -16.74
CA ARG A 450 -11.69 25.49 -17.89
C ARG A 450 -10.59 25.90 -18.86
N ILE A 451 -10.33 27.21 -19.01
CA ILE A 451 -9.23 27.70 -19.86
C ILE A 451 -7.90 27.17 -19.34
N ASP A 452 -7.66 27.29 -18.04
CA ASP A 452 -6.44 26.79 -17.40
C ASP A 452 -6.33 25.26 -17.49
N LEU A 453 -7.44 24.53 -17.37
CA LEU A 453 -7.46 23.07 -17.51
C LEU A 453 -7.16 22.61 -18.93
N TYR A 454 -7.69 23.29 -19.95
CA TYR A 454 -7.35 22.99 -21.34
C TYR A 454 -5.87 23.26 -21.62
N GLN A 455 -5.28 24.30 -21.03
CA GLN A 455 -3.84 24.55 -21.12
C GLN A 455 -3.01 23.47 -20.41
N ASP A 456 -3.45 23.01 -19.24
CA ASP A 456 -2.82 21.92 -18.50
C ASP A 456 -2.91 20.58 -19.27
N LEU A 457 -4.06 20.26 -19.86
CA LEU A 457 -4.25 19.10 -20.73
C LEU A 457 -3.37 19.18 -21.98
N ALA A 458 -3.29 20.35 -22.63
CA ALA A 458 -2.40 20.56 -23.77
C ALA A 458 -0.93 20.36 -23.40
N ARG A 459 -0.52 20.79 -22.20
CA ARG A 459 0.83 20.57 -21.68
C ARG A 459 1.13 19.08 -21.50
N VAL A 460 0.21 18.32 -20.90
CA VAL A 460 0.35 16.86 -20.73
C VAL A 460 0.39 16.15 -22.09
N ALA A 461 -0.48 16.52 -23.02
CA ALA A 461 -0.50 15.98 -24.38
C ALA A 461 0.79 16.27 -25.14
N SER A 462 1.35 17.48 -24.98
CA SER A 462 2.65 17.84 -25.56
C SER A 462 3.80 17.02 -24.98
N GLN A 463 3.78 16.72 -23.67
CA GLN A 463 4.82 15.93 -23.01
C GLN A 463 4.72 14.44 -23.36
N THR A 464 3.52 13.95 -23.69
CA THR A 464 3.28 12.57 -24.14
C THR A 464 3.35 12.40 -25.67
N SER A 465 3.79 13.43 -26.41
CA SER A 465 3.88 13.44 -27.88
C SER A 465 2.54 13.24 -28.62
N LYS A 466 1.41 13.47 -27.95
CA LYS A 466 0.07 13.46 -28.55
C LYS A 466 -0.26 14.84 -29.13
N PHE A 467 0.44 15.22 -30.21
CA PHE A 467 0.39 16.59 -30.74
C PHE A 467 -0.98 17.02 -31.27
N ASP A 468 -1.75 16.11 -31.86
CA ASP A 468 -3.09 16.42 -32.37
C ASP A 468 -4.04 16.81 -31.22
N GLN A 469 -4.07 16.00 -30.15
CA GLN A 469 -4.83 16.29 -28.93
C GLN A 469 -4.37 17.59 -28.26
N CYS A 470 -3.05 17.87 -28.25
CA CYS A 470 -2.52 19.12 -27.74
C CYS A 470 -3.10 20.34 -28.49
N MET A 471 -3.21 20.26 -29.81
CA MET A 471 -3.78 21.33 -30.62
C MET A 471 -5.29 21.48 -30.40
N GLU A 472 -6.03 20.38 -30.28
CA GLU A 472 -7.46 20.38 -29.95
C GLU A 472 -7.73 21.09 -28.62
N TRP A 473 -6.99 20.72 -27.55
CA TRP A 473 -7.15 21.37 -26.25
C TRP A 473 -6.81 22.87 -26.29
N ARG A 474 -5.76 23.27 -27.02
CA ARG A 474 -5.42 24.70 -27.19
C ARG A 474 -6.50 25.46 -27.93
N GLN A 475 -7.11 24.87 -28.96
CA GLN A 475 -8.22 25.49 -29.69
C GLN A 475 -9.43 25.69 -28.78
N GLN A 476 -9.76 24.71 -27.94
CA GLN A 476 -10.84 24.85 -26.96
C GLN A 476 -10.55 25.94 -25.92
N ALA A 477 -9.31 26.06 -25.45
CA ALA A 477 -8.90 27.13 -24.54
C ALA A 477 -9.10 28.51 -25.15
N ILE A 478 -8.68 28.70 -26.42
CA ILE A 478 -8.82 29.97 -27.15
C ILE A 478 -10.30 30.29 -27.38
N ALA A 479 -11.08 29.33 -27.87
CA ALA A 479 -12.50 29.52 -28.16
C ALA A 479 -13.30 29.95 -26.92
N LEU A 480 -13.01 29.37 -25.75
CA LEU A 480 -13.66 29.76 -24.50
C LEU A 480 -13.19 31.14 -24.02
N ALA A 481 -11.90 31.46 -24.17
CA ALA A 481 -11.35 32.77 -23.84
C ALA A 481 -11.92 33.91 -24.72
N GLU A 482 -12.37 33.59 -25.94
CA GLU A 482 -13.05 34.54 -26.83
C GLU A 482 -14.54 34.74 -26.49
N GLN A 483 -15.15 33.82 -25.72
CA GLN A 483 -16.57 33.86 -25.35
C GLN A 483 -16.86 34.51 -24.00
N ILE A 484 -15.87 34.54 -23.09
CA ILE A 484 -15.92 35.18 -21.77
C ILE A 484 -15.36 36.61 -21.88
#